data_AF-A0A3R7MHZ6-F1
#
_entry.id   AF-A0A3R7MHZ6-F1
#
_cell.length_a   1.000
_cell.length_b   1.000
_cell.length_c   1.000
_cell.angle_alpha   90.00
_cell.angle_beta   90.00
_cell.angle_gamma   90.00
#
_symmetry.space_group_name_H-M   'P 1'
#
loop_
_entity.id
_entity.type
_entity.pdbx_description
1 polymer ?
#
loop_
_entity_poly.entity_id
_entity_poly.type
_entity_poly.pdbx_seq_one_letter_code
_entity_poly.pdbx_strand_id
1 'polypeptide(L)'
;MTHFLHIAEFGLPSCCGKGKMNPHLGLPSCHVTASVSILYIIYVACLLPSGTLGHMDRALTVEDIMPLDRTLYDKMRPPKKDGKATQVYFHVTVMGIDSINENSMTYAADIFFAQTWTDHRLRLPENMTSEYRLLDLDWLKALWRPDSFFKNAKQVTFQTMTIPNHYVWLYQDFRILYMVKLTLVLSCAMNFAIYPHDTQFCKLQMESLSHTTEELVFEWDPDVPLAVDDRIELPQQDIVKNYTSDCSQL
;
A
#
# COMPACT_ATOMS: atom_id res chain seq x y z
N MET A 1 7.70 -26.16 30.87
CA MET A 1 7.57 -27.46 30.18
C MET A 1 7.37 -27.15 28.71
N THR A 2 8.43 -27.31 27.94
CA THR A 2 8.54 -26.96 26.53
C THR A 2 7.89 -28.07 25.70
N HIS A 3 6.92 -27.74 24.86
CA HIS A 3 6.36 -28.69 23.89
C HIS A 3 6.47 -28.14 22.48
N PHE A 4 7.39 -28.76 21.73
CA PHE A 4 7.58 -28.65 20.30
C PHE A 4 6.40 -29.31 19.55
N LEU A 5 6.04 -28.76 18.40
CA LEU A 5 5.30 -29.50 17.37
C LEU A 5 6.16 -29.57 16.10
N HIS A 6 6.25 -30.79 15.57
CA HIS A 6 7.14 -31.17 14.48
C HIS A 6 6.70 -30.69 13.09
N ILE A 7 7.73 -30.49 12.26
CA ILE A 7 7.76 -30.00 10.87
C ILE A 7 7.63 -31.17 9.89
N ALA A 8 7.02 -30.92 8.72
CA ALA A 8 7.30 -31.66 7.49
C ALA A 8 7.40 -30.67 6.30
N GLU A 9 8.49 -30.79 5.53
CA GLU A 9 8.83 -30.11 4.26
C GLU A 9 7.98 -30.65 3.07
N PHE A 10 7.96 -30.23 1.79
CA PHE A 10 8.86 -29.53 0.86
C PHE A 10 8.02 -29.04 -0.35
N GLY A 11 8.47 -28.01 -1.09
CA GLY A 11 7.91 -27.70 -2.43
C GLY A 11 8.26 -26.32 -3.03
N LEU A 12 9.54 -26.07 -3.32
CA LEU A 12 10.01 -25.08 -4.32
C LEU A 12 10.19 -25.80 -5.69
N PRO A 13 10.32 -25.16 -6.90
CA PRO A 13 11.10 -23.93 -7.13
C PRO A 13 10.77 -22.96 -8.32
N SER A 14 11.44 -21.79 -8.27
CA SER A 14 12.11 -21.02 -9.36
C SER A 14 11.29 -20.29 -10.45
N CYS A 15 11.58 -19.00 -10.74
CA CYS A 15 12.63 -18.61 -11.71
C CYS A 15 13.31 -17.24 -11.44
N CYS A 16 14.52 -17.09 -12.01
CA CYS A 16 15.60 -16.16 -11.69
C CYS A 16 16.08 -15.41 -12.96
N GLY A 17 16.76 -14.26 -12.82
CA GLY A 17 17.58 -13.61 -13.87
C GLY A 17 18.51 -12.52 -13.30
N LYS A 18 19.83 -12.60 -13.56
CA LYS A 18 20.97 -11.96 -12.86
C LYS A 18 21.61 -10.76 -13.59
N GLY A 19 22.41 -9.95 -12.87
CA GLY A 19 23.58 -9.21 -13.43
C GLY A 19 24.47 -8.46 -12.40
N LYS A 20 25.76 -8.84 -12.27
CA LYS A 20 26.87 -8.21 -11.48
C LYS A 20 27.46 -6.98 -12.23
N MET A 21 28.29 -6.05 -11.72
CA MET A 21 29.59 -6.16 -11.01
C MET A 21 30.14 -4.75 -10.64
N ASN A 22 30.86 -4.62 -9.52
CA ASN A 22 31.70 -3.49 -9.04
C ASN A 22 33.17 -3.69 -9.58
N PRO A 23 34.27 -2.88 -9.35
CA PRO A 23 34.51 -1.81 -8.35
C PRO A 23 35.53 -0.65 -8.70
N HIS A 24 35.73 0.32 -7.76
CA HIS A 24 36.95 1.14 -7.41
C HIS A 24 37.68 2.01 -8.50
N LEU A 25 38.39 3.15 -8.28
CA LEU A 25 39.00 3.90 -7.16
C LEU A 25 39.45 5.32 -7.68
N GLY A 26 39.56 6.35 -6.81
CA GLY A 26 40.71 7.31 -6.81
C GLY A 26 40.61 8.70 -7.49
N LEU A 27 40.51 9.76 -6.65
CA LEU A 27 41.05 11.14 -6.85
C LEU A 27 42.59 11.15 -6.62
N PRO A 28 43.43 12.21 -6.86
CA PRO A 28 43.12 13.66 -6.77
C PRO A 28 43.90 14.67 -7.70
N SER A 29 43.46 15.94 -7.64
CA SER A 29 44.17 17.26 -7.67
C SER A 29 45.40 17.56 -8.57
N CYS A 30 45.36 18.68 -9.34
CA CYS A 30 46.15 19.91 -9.09
C CYS A 30 46.04 21.01 -10.18
N HIS A 31 45.75 22.24 -9.71
CA HIS A 31 46.13 23.60 -10.16
C HIS A 31 46.18 24.07 -11.64
N VAL A 32 45.15 24.85 -11.96
CA VAL A 32 45.05 26.18 -12.62
C VAL A 32 46.35 26.86 -13.10
N THR A 33 46.39 27.24 -14.39
CA THR A 33 46.70 28.62 -14.83
C THR A 33 45.87 28.98 -16.06
N ALA A 34 45.07 30.03 -15.92
CA ALA A 34 44.19 30.60 -16.94
C ALA A 34 44.96 31.35 -18.02
N SER A 35 44.44 31.36 -19.27
CA SER A 35 44.34 32.56 -20.16
C SER A 35 44.20 32.25 -21.66
N VAL A 36 43.35 31.31 -22.10
CA VAL A 36 42.92 31.26 -23.53
C VAL A 36 41.50 30.69 -23.66
N SER A 37 40.47 31.35 -23.13
CA SER A 37 39.14 30.70 -23.01
C SER A 37 37.95 31.48 -23.58
N ILE A 38 38.08 32.73 -24.03
CA ILE A 38 36.88 33.49 -24.43
C ILE A 38 36.43 33.15 -25.86
N LEU A 39 37.34 32.86 -26.78
CA LEU A 39 37.00 32.54 -28.18
C LEU A 39 36.61 31.06 -28.39
N TYR A 40 37.08 30.14 -27.55
CA TYR A 40 36.73 28.72 -27.63
C TYR A 40 35.34 28.42 -27.02
N ILE A 41 34.91 29.20 -26.02
CA ILE A 41 33.57 29.04 -25.41
C ILE A 41 32.45 29.32 -26.41
N ILE A 42 32.61 30.30 -27.31
CA ILE A 42 31.60 30.60 -28.34
C ILE A 42 31.51 29.44 -29.36
N TYR A 43 32.65 28.84 -29.71
CA TYR A 43 32.68 27.72 -30.66
C TYR A 43 32.15 26.41 -30.06
N VAL A 44 32.39 26.16 -28.77
CA VAL A 44 31.84 25.00 -28.04
C VAL A 44 30.36 25.19 -27.70
N ALA A 45 29.90 26.42 -27.43
CA ALA A 45 28.47 26.69 -27.19
C ALA A 45 27.59 26.43 -28.43
N CYS A 46 28.12 26.62 -29.63
CA CYS A 46 27.42 26.27 -30.89
C CYS A 46 27.54 24.79 -31.27
N LEU A 47 28.47 24.02 -30.67
CA LEU A 47 28.65 22.59 -30.93
C LEU A 47 28.05 21.69 -29.85
N LEU A 48 27.55 22.26 -28.75
CA LEU A 48 26.69 21.52 -27.83
C LEU A 48 25.36 21.28 -28.56
N PRO A 49 24.95 20.02 -28.79
CA PRO A 49 23.60 19.75 -29.25
C PRO A 49 22.67 20.43 -28.24
N SER A 50 21.70 21.19 -28.74
CA SER A 50 20.65 21.82 -27.95
C SER A 50 20.22 20.83 -26.89
N GLY A 51 20.72 21.02 -25.66
CA GLY A 51 20.41 20.16 -24.54
C GLY A 51 18.90 20.14 -24.49
N THR A 52 18.33 18.96 -24.66
CA THR A 52 16.89 18.73 -24.50
C THR A 52 16.48 19.51 -23.27
N LEU A 53 15.59 20.50 -23.46
CA LEU A 53 14.95 21.20 -22.36
C LEU A 53 14.48 20.11 -21.42
N GLY A 54 15.17 19.93 -20.29
CA GLY A 54 14.74 18.99 -19.27
C GLY A 54 13.31 19.39 -18.98
N HIS A 55 12.37 18.53 -19.37
CA HIS A 55 10.96 18.75 -19.11
C HIS A 55 10.86 18.83 -17.58
N MET A 56 10.79 20.04 -17.04
CA MET A 56 10.50 20.19 -15.62
C MET A 56 9.12 19.61 -15.43
N ASP A 57 9.06 18.41 -14.84
CA ASP A 57 7.81 17.80 -14.39
C ASP A 57 7.12 18.83 -13.50
N ARG A 58 6.10 19.50 -14.05
CA ARG A 58 5.27 20.42 -13.27
C ARG A 58 4.56 19.60 -12.20
N ALA A 59 4.39 20.17 -11.02
CA ALA A 59 3.58 19.55 -9.98
C ALA A 59 2.18 19.22 -10.54
N LEU A 60 1.80 17.95 -10.44
CA LEU A 60 0.52 17.43 -10.92
C LEU A 60 -0.61 17.98 -10.05
N THR A 61 -1.69 18.47 -10.64
CA THR A 61 -2.90 18.85 -9.89
C THR A 61 -4.03 17.86 -10.12
N VAL A 62 -5.07 17.87 -9.27
CA VAL A 62 -6.23 16.98 -9.41
C VAL A 62 -6.85 17.14 -10.79
N GLU A 63 -6.96 18.38 -11.26
CA GLU A 63 -7.57 18.74 -12.54
C GLU A 63 -6.84 18.11 -13.73
N ASP A 64 -5.52 17.89 -13.62
CA ASP A 64 -4.73 17.29 -14.68
C ASP A 64 -5.13 15.82 -14.92
N ILE A 65 -5.56 15.12 -13.85
CA ILE A 65 -5.95 13.71 -13.90
C ILE A 65 -7.45 13.45 -14.07
N MET A 66 -8.28 14.46 -13.83
CA MET A 66 -9.72 14.31 -13.97
C MET A 66 -10.12 14.28 -15.46
N PRO A 67 -11.25 13.63 -15.80
CA PRO A 67 -11.79 13.74 -17.15
C PRO A 67 -12.13 15.19 -17.49
N LEU A 68 -11.93 15.57 -18.76
CA LEU A 68 -12.21 16.91 -19.28
C LEU A 68 -13.66 17.32 -19.02
N ASP A 69 -14.58 16.38 -19.23
CA ASP A 69 -15.97 16.52 -18.84
C ASP A 69 -16.16 15.95 -17.43
N ARG A 70 -16.35 16.85 -16.45
CA ARG A 70 -16.54 16.47 -15.05
C ARG A 70 -17.86 15.72 -14.82
N THR A 71 -18.84 15.85 -15.72
CA THR A 71 -20.13 15.14 -15.57
C THR A 71 -19.98 13.62 -15.78
N LEU A 72 -18.90 13.19 -16.45
CA LEU A 72 -18.58 11.78 -16.66
C LEU A 72 -17.97 11.12 -15.42
N TYR A 73 -17.51 11.90 -14.43
CA TYR A 73 -16.90 11.38 -13.21
C TYR A 73 -17.84 11.51 -12.03
N ASP A 74 -18.56 10.42 -11.75
CA ASP A 74 -19.25 10.25 -10.48
C ASP A 74 -18.34 9.54 -9.47
N LYS A 75 -17.87 10.29 -8.47
CA LYS A 75 -17.03 9.78 -7.38
C LYS A 75 -17.75 8.85 -6.41
N MET A 76 -19.08 8.77 -6.47
CA MET A 76 -19.88 7.86 -5.63
C MET A 76 -20.03 6.49 -6.29
N ARG A 77 -19.82 6.40 -7.61
CA ARG A 77 -19.98 5.16 -8.37
C ARG A 77 -18.64 4.42 -8.53
N PRO A 78 -18.60 3.11 -8.21
CA PRO A 78 -17.41 2.29 -8.45
C PRO A 78 -16.96 2.31 -9.92
N PRO A 79 -15.65 2.34 -10.19
CA PRO A 79 -15.08 2.36 -11.54
C PRO A 79 -15.19 0.98 -12.22
N LYS A 80 -16.42 0.56 -12.51
CA LYS A 80 -16.69 -0.68 -13.24
C LYS A 80 -16.11 -0.61 -14.65
N LYS A 81 -15.52 -1.72 -15.09
CA LYS A 81 -15.06 -1.92 -16.47
C LYS A 81 -15.90 -3.02 -17.13
N ASP A 82 -16.49 -2.73 -18.28
CA ASP A 82 -17.29 -3.69 -19.07
C ASP A 82 -18.42 -4.37 -18.26
N GLY A 83 -19.03 -3.63 -17.33
CA GLY A 83 -20.10 -4.15 -16.46
C GLY A 83 -19.65 -5.07 -15.33
N LYS A 84 -18.35 -5.37 -15.21
CA LYS A 84 -17.79 -6.18 -14.12
C LYS A 84 -17.68 -5.36 -12.83
N ALA A 85 -17.81 -6.06 -11.69
CA ALA A 85 -17.57 -5.47 -10.39
C ALA A 85 -16.14 -4.93 -10.29
N THR A 86 -15.98 -3.84 -9.53
CA THR A 86 -14.66 -3.26 -9.27
C THR A 86 -13.91 -4.18 -8.31
N GLN A 87 -12.74 -4.68 -8.74
CA GLN A 87 -11.86 -5.45 -7.88
C GLN A 87 -11.01 -4.50 -7.05
N VAL A 88 -11.04 -4.69 -5.74
CA VAL A 88 -10.22 -3.97 -4.78
C VAL A 88 -9.36 -4.97 -4.05
N TYR A 89 -8.07 -4.96 -4.36
CA TYR A 89 -7.09 -5.77 -3.66
C TYR A 89 -6.73 -5.12 -2.33
N PHE A 90 -6.61 -5.90 -1.27
CA PHE A 90 -6.17 -5.37 0.01
C PHE A 90 -5.10 -6.25 0.64
N HIS A 91 -4.21 -5.57 1.35
CA HIS A 91 -3.13 -6.16 2.11
C HIS A 91 -3.15 -5.61 3.53
N VAL A 92 -2.91 -6.49 4.50
CA VAL A 92 -2.80 -6.13 5.91
C VAL A 92 -1.42 -6.54 6.41
N THR A 93 -0.67 -5.60 6.99
CA THR A 93 0.48 -5.92 7.84
C THR A 93 0.10 -5.68 9.30
N VAL A 94 0.17 -6.70 10.13
CA VAL A 94 0.04 -6.58 11.59
C VAL A 94 1.41 -6.19 12.14
N MET A 95 1.51 -4.98 12.68
CA MET A 95 2.75 -4.47 13.31
C MET A 95 2.81 -4.81 14.79
N GLY A 96 1.67 -4.90 15.45
CA GLY A 96 1.58 -5.16 16.89
C GLY A 96 0.18 -5.56 17.32
N ILE A 97 0.11 -6.33 18.40
CA ILE A 97 -1.12 -6.57 19.14
C ILE A 97 -0.90 -5.94 20.52
N ASP A 98 -1.64 -4.88 20.82
CA ASP A 98 -1.38 -4.04 21.98
C ASP A 98 -1.95 -4.64 23.26
N SER A 99 -3.19 -5.14 23.19
CA SER A 99 -3.87 -5.71 24.35
C SER A 99 -4.95 -6.70 23.95
N ILE A 100 -5.16 -7.69 24.80
CA ILE A 100 -6.28 -8.62 24.75
C ILE A 100 -7.06 -8.39 26.05
N ASN A 101 -8.37 -8.21 25.95
CA ASN A 101 -9.25 -7.98 27.09
C ASN A 101 -10.37 -9.01 27.08
N GLU A 102 -10.25 -9.97 27.99
CA GLU A 102 -11.15 -11.10 28.17
C GLU A 102 -12.53 -10.64 28.68
N ASN A 103 -12.56 -9.60 29.53
CA ASN A 103 -13.81 -9.08 30.11
C ASN A 103 -14.69 -8.41 29.05
N SER A 104 -14.09 -7.63 28.14
CA SER A 104 -14.82 -6.95 27.06
C SER A 104 -14.88 -7.75 25.75
N MET A 105 -14.26 -8.93 25.70
CA MET A 105 -14.15 -9.78 24.51
C MET A 105 -13.58 -9.00 23.31
N THR A 106 -12.43 -8.35 23.52
CA THR A 106 -11.78 -7.51 22.51
C THR A 106 -10.28 -7.71 22.45
N TYR A 107 -9.70 -7.40 21.31
CA TYR A 107 -8.26 -7.22 21.17
C TYR A 107 -7.96 -5.92 20.42
N ALA A 108 -6.84 -5.29 20.75
CA ALA A 108 -6.33 -4.11 20.08
C ALA A 108 -5.15 -4.50 19.19
N ALA A 109 -5.16 -4.04 17.95
CA ALA A 109 -4.11 -4.32 16.98
C ALA A 109 -3.72 -3.06 16.19
N ASP A 110 -2.41 -2.91 16.02
CA ASP A 110 -1.77 -1.90 15.20
C ASP A 110 -1.49 -2.50 13.83
N ILE A 111 -2.16 -2.00 12.80
CA ILE A 111 -2.05 -2.52 11.43
C ILE A 111 -1.61 -1.44 10.44
N PHE A 112 -0.89 -1.87 9.42
CA PHE A 112 -0.74 -1.14 8.18
C PHE A 112 -1.72 -1.74 7.17
N PHE A 113 -2.60 -0.91 6.64
CA PHE A 113 -3.66 -1.31 5.73
C PHE A 113 -3.43 -0.69 4.36
N ALA A 114 -3.41 -1.53 3.33
CA ALA A 114 -3.23 -1.11 1.94
C ALA A 114 -4.40 -1.58 1.09
N GLN A 115 -4.84 -0.74 0.16
CA GLN A 115 -5.86 -1.05 -0.83
C GLN A 115 -5.43 -0.58 -2.20
N THR A 116 -5.61 -1.45 -3.19
CA THR A 116 -5.31 -1.16 -4.58
C THR A 116 -6.55 -1.36 -5.43
N TRP A 117 -6.93 -0.35 -6.20
CA TRP A 117 -7.99 -0.44 -7.20
C TRP A 117 -7.56 0.26 -8.49
N THR A 118 -8.26 0.00 -9.58
CA THR A 118 -7.98 0.63 -10.88
C THR A 118 -9.13 1.54 -11.29
N ASP A 119 -8.87 2.82 -11.57
CA ASP A 119 -9.89 3.76 -12.08
C ASP A 119 -9.54 4.23 -13.49
N HIS A 120 -10.11 3.54 -14.48
CA HIS A 120 -9.90 3.81 -15.91
C HIS A 120 -10.55 5.12 -16.40
N ARG A 121 -11.34 5.80 -15.55
CA ARG A 121 -11.99 7.09 -15.90
C ARG A 121 -11.03 8.27 -15.74
N LEU A 122 -9.93 8.05 -15.03
CA LEU A 122 -8.89 9.06 -14.86
C LEU A 122 -8.07 9.21 -16.14
N ARG A 123 -7.50 10.39 -16.32
CA ARG A 123 -6.56 10.70 -17.38
C ARG A 123 -5.16 10.71 -16.78
N LEU A 124 -4.23 9.97 -17.38
CA LEU A 124 -2.84 10.03 -16.98
C LEU A 124 -2.09 11.00 -17.92
N PRO A 125 -1.20 11.86 -17.40
CA PRO A 125 -0.37 12.70 -18.25
C PRO A 125 0.52 11.83 -19.15
N GLU A 126 0.55 12.11 -20.45
CA GLU A 126 1.39 11.37 -21.41
C GLU A 126 2.89 11.46 -21.07
N ASN A 127 3.30 12.52 -20.38
CA ASN A 127 4.69 12.77 -19.98
C ASN A 127 5.05 12.18 -18.61
N MET A 128 4.25 11.28 -18.04
CA MET A 128 4.59 10.65 -16.76
C MET A 128 5.78 9.70 -16.95
N THR A 129 6.98 10.15 -16.61
CA THR A 129 8.23 9.37 -16.75
C THR A 129 8.45 8.39 -15.61
N SER A 130 7.93 8.65 -14.42
CA SER A 130 8.00 7.71 -13.29
C SER A 130 6.84 6.71 -13.31
N GLU A 131 7.11 5.49 -12.86
CA GLU A 131 6.13 4.42 -12.74
C GLU A 131 4.92 4.80 -11.88
N TYR A 132 5.15 5.60 -10.85
CA TYR A 132 4.13 6.09 -9.93
C TYR A 132 4.35 7.56 -9.55
N ARG A 133 3.29 8.22 -9.05
CA ARG A 133 3.34 9.55 -8.42
C ARG A 133 2.66 9.49 -7.06
N LEU A 134 3.27 10.14 -6.07
CA LEU A 134 2.64 10.36 -4.78
C LEU A 134 1.64 11.52 -4.90
N LEU A 135 0.40 11.29 -4.47
CA LEU A 135 -0.68 12.27 -4.49
C LEU A 135 -0.93 12.84 -3.10
N ASP A 136 -1.47 14.05 -3.06
CA ASP A 136 -1.99 14.65 -1.83
C ASP A 136 -3.25 13.91 -1.38
N LEU A 137 -3.42 13.74 -0.08
CA LEU A 137 -4.58 13.09 0.54
C LEU A 137 -5.89 13.82 0.25
N ASP A 138 -5.84 15.14 0.03
CA ASP A 138 -7.04 15.91 -0.31
C ASP A 138 -7.67 15.45 -1.63
N TRP A 139 -6.93 14.76 -2.49
CA TRP A 139 -7.44 14.21 -3.74
C TRP A 139 -8.47 13.11 -3.50
N LEU A 140 -8.39 12.40 -2.37
CA LEU A 140 -9.40 11.40 -1.98
C LEU A 140 -10.80 12.01 -1.76
N LYS A 141 -10.91 13.35 -1.64
CA LYS A 141 -12.21 14.03 -1.57
C LYS A 141 -12.87 14.16 -2.96
N ALA A 142 -12.06 14.16 -4.01
CA ALA A 142 -12.48 14.30 -5.40
C ALA A 142 -12.57 12.96 -6.13
N LEU A 143 -11.68 12.02 -5.81
CA LEU A 143 -11.61 10.69 -6.41
C LEU A 143 -12.60 9.72 -5.73
N TRP A 144 -13.07 8.74 -6.49
CA TRP A 144 -13.73 7.56 -5.94
C TRP A 144 -12.73 6.76 -5.11
N ARG A 145 -13.19 6.26 -3.97
CA ARG A 145 -12.46 5.34 -3.09
C ARG A 145 -13.41 4.26 -2.56
N PRO A 146 -12.93 3.04 -2.31
CA PRO A 146 -13.75 2.00 -1.72
C PRO A 146 -14.26 2.41 -0.33
N ASP A 147 -15.48 2.00 0.00
CA ASP A 147 -16.14 2.21 1.28
C ASP A 147 -15.91 1.04 2.24
N SER A 148 -14.65 0.62 2.36
CA SER A 148 -14.26 -0.47 3.24
C SER A 148 -14.38 -0.09 4.71
N PHE A 149 -14.96 -0.97 5.52
CA PHE A 149 -14.99 -0.85 6.96
C PHE A 149 -14.70 -2.20 7.63
N PHE A 150 -14.16 -2.14 8.86
CA PHE A 150 -13.92 -3.35 9.65
C PHE A 150 -15.19 -3.71 10.42
N LYS A 151 -15.86 -4.78 10.01
CA LYS A 151 -17.17 -5.21 10.54
C LYS A 151 -17.17 -5.42 12.05
N ASN A 152 -16.10 -6.01 12.56
CA ASN A 152 -15.96 -6.34 13.97
C ASN A 152 -15.20 -5.27 14.76
N ALA A 153 -14.91 -4.10 14.20
CA ALA A 153 -14.27 -3.01 14.93
C ALA A 153 -15.27 -2.30 15.84
N LYS A 154 -14.94 -2.24 17.13
CA LYS A 154 -15.60 -1.37 18.11
C LYS A 154 -15.05 0.06 18.04
N GLN A 155 -13.77 0.20 17.68
CA GLN A 155 -13.09 1.48 17.52
C GLN A 155 -12.03 1.38 16.43
N VAL A 156 -11.94 2.43 15.61
CA VAL A 156 -10.90 2.61 14.60
C VAL A 156 -10.24 3.95 14.83
N THR A 157 -8.92 3.97 15.00
CA THR A 157 -8.14 5.18 15.22
C THR A 157 -7.13 5.36 14.09
N PHE A 158 -7.23 6.50 13.42
CA PHE A 158 -6.24 6.94 12.44
C PHE A 158 -5.06 7.55 13.18
N GLN A 159 -3.86 7.04 12.89
CA GLN A 159 -2.65 7.50 13.57
C GLN A 159 -2.13 8.78 12.92
N THR A 160 -2.37 9.92 13.59
CA THR A 160 -1.85 11.22 13.16
C THR A 160 -0.43 11.41 13.73
N MET A 161 0.56 11.32 12.86
CA MET A 161 1.95 11.69 13.18
C MET A 161 2.29 13.05 12.58
N THR A 162 3.46 13.61 12.94
CA THR A 162 3.96 14.89 12.40
C THR A 162 4.03 14.90 10.87
N ILE A 163 4.20 13.72 10.26
CA ILE A 163 3.99 13.47 8.83
C ILE A 163 2.85 12.44 8.74
N PRO A 164 1.79 12.68 7.97
CA PRO A 164 0.69 11.73 7.84
C PRO A 164 1.20 10.38 7.33
N ASN A 165 0.94 9.29 8.07
CA ASN A 165 1.17 7.91 7.60
C ASN A 165 0.05 7.46 6.67
N HIS A 166 -0.33 8.33 5.75
CA HIS A 166 -1.39 8.14 4.78
C HIS A 166 -0.79 8.50 3.44
N TYR A 167 -0.80 7.55 2.51
CA TYR A 167 -0.22 7.76 1.19
C TYR A 167 -1.19 7.30 0.12
N VAL A 168 -1.23 8.05 -0.97
CA VAL A 168 -1.98 7.70 -2.17
C VAL A 168 -1.00 7.73 -3.33
N TRP A 169 -0.83 6.58 -3.99
CA TRP A 169 0.08 6.43 -5.11
C TRP A 169 -0.75 6.19 -6.35
N LEU A 170 -0.50 6.97 -7.39
CA LEU A 170 -1.10 6.80 -8.72
C LEU A 170 -0.07 6.20 -9.65
N TYR A 171 -0.37 5.03 -10.21
CA TYR A 171 0.48 4.32 -11.15
C TYR A 171 0.14 4.68 -12.61
N GLN A 172 1.10 4.45 -13.51
CA GLN A 172 0.95 4.63 -14.97
C GLN A 172 -0.14 3.75 -15.62
N ASP A 173 -0.60 2.71 -14.93
CA ASP A 173 -1.63 1.78 -15.39
C ASP A 173 -3.00 2.03 -14.74
N PHE A 174 -3.23 3.26 -14.25
CA PHE A 174 -4.47 3.72 -13.61
C PHE A 174 -4.75 3.06 -12.25
N ARG A 175 -3.82 2.27 -11.72
CA ARG A 175 -3.92 1.76 -10.35
C ARG A 175 -3.71 2.89 -9.35
N ILE A 176 -4.54 2.88 -8.31
CA ILE A 176 -4.40 3.73 -7.14
C ILE A 176 -4.15 2.82 -5.95
N LEU A 177 -3.04 3.06 -5.26
CA LEU A 177 -2.70 2.42 -4.00
C LEU A 177 -2.93 3.41 -2.87
N TYR A 178 -3.85 3.09 -1.97
CA TYR A 178 -4.07 3.79 -0.71
C TYR A 178 -3.44 3.00 0.43
N MET A 179 -2.66 3.68 1.27
CA MET A 179 -1.99 3.08 2.41
C MET A 179 -2.25 3.91 3.66
N VAL A 180 -2.53 3.26 4.78
CA VAL A 180 -2.80 3.91 6.06
C VAL A 180 -2.39 3.05 7.25
N LYS A 181 -1.80 3.67 8.28
CA LYS A 181 -1.61 3.04 9.60
C LYS A 181 -2.86 3.25 10.48
N LEU A 182 -3.40 2.17 11.02
CA LEU A 182 -4.61 2.15 11.85
C LEU A 182 -4.34 1.42 13.17
N THR A 183 -4.97 1.90 14.24
CA THR A 183 -5.14 1.14 15.48
C THR A 183 -6.59 0.72 15.58
N LEU A 184 -6.83 -0.58 15.68
CA LEU A 184 -8.16 -1.18 15.70
C LEU A 184 -8.42 -1.81 17.06
N VAL A 185 -9.60 -1.56 17.63
CA VAL A 185 -10.14 -2.36 18.74
C VAL A 185 -11.23 -3.24 18.16
N LEU A 186 -10.96 -4.54 18.07
CA LEU A 186 -11.79 -5.53 17.38
C LEU A 186 -12.48 -6.44 18.39
N SER A 187 -13.73 -6.81 18.12
CA SER A 187 -14.44 -7.81 18.91
C SER A 187 -13.94 -9.22 18.55
N CYS A 188 -13.78 -10.04 19.59
CA CYS A 188 -13.38 -11.44 19.47
C CYS A 188 -14.16 -12.27 20.49
N ALA A 189 -14.99 -13.19 19.99
CA ALA A 189 -15.77 -14.09 20.83
C ALA A 189 -14.86 -15.22 21.35
N MET A 190 -14.26 -14.99 22.52
CA MET A 190 -13.34 -15.92 23.15
C MET A 190 -14.08 -17.06 23.86
N ASN A 191 -13.47 -18.25 23.89
CA ASN A 191 -14.00 -19.43 24.57
C ASN A 191 -13.04 -19.93 25.66
N PHE A 192 -13.43 -19.74 26.92
CA PHE A 192 -12.60 -20.05 28.10
C PHE A 192 -12.87 -21.43 28.71
N ALA A 193 -13.44 -22.39 27.95
CA ALA A 193 -13.81 -23.71 28.46
C ALA A 193 -12.63 -24.49 29.09
N ILE A 194 -11.40 -24.24 28.65
CA ILE A 194 -10.19 -24.92 29.13
C ILE A 194 -9.14 -23.94 29.69
N TYR A 195 -9.58 -22.77 30.18
CA TYR A 195 -8.69 -21.78 30.78
C TYR A 195 -7.81 -22.39 31.89
N PRO A 196 -6.49 -22.11 31.95
CA PRO A 196 -5.72 -21.17 31.12
C PRO A 196 -5.02 -21.80 29.90
N HIS A 197 -5.39 -23.03 29.50
CA HIS A 197 -4.76 -23.79 28.41
C HIS A 197 -5.56 -23.75 27.10
N ASP A 198 -6.31 -22.68 26.90
CA ASP A 198 -7.18 -22.42 25.78
C ASP A 198 -6.46 -21.81 24.57
N THR A 199 -7.08 -21.96 23.40
CA THR A 199 -6.64 -21.33 22.16
C THR A 199 -7.75 -20.45 21.63
N GLN A 200 -7.46 -19.16 21.46
CA GLN A 200 -8.44 -18.18 21.01
C GLN A 200 -8.33 -17.92 19.52
N PHE A 201 -9.48 -17.86 18.84
CA PHE A 201 -9.58 -17.57 17.41
C PHE A 201 -10.19 -16.19 17.20
N CYS A 202 -9.34 -15.18 17.07
CA CYS A 202 -9.75 -13.82 16.79
C CYS A 202 -9.65 -13.51 15.30
N LYS A 203 -10.71 -12.90 14.75
CA LYS A 203 -10.81 -12.55 13.32
C LYS A 203 -10.64 -11.05 13.12
N LEU A 204 -10.17 -10.67 11.95
CA LEU A 204 -10.28 -9.31 11.42
C LEU A 204 -11.15 -9.43 10.16
N GLN A 205 -12.29 -8.75 10.15
CA GLN A 205 -13.28 -8.86 9.08
C GLN A 205 -13.50 -7.51 8.42
N MET A 206 -13.41 -7.46 7.10
CA MET A 206 -13.62 -6.26 6.31
C MET A 206 -14.78 -6.46 5.33
N GLU A 207 -15.63 -5.45 5.20
CA GLU A 207 -16.79 -5.45 4.30
C GLU A 207 -16.95 -4.07 3.63
N SER A 208 -17.78 -4.01 2.59
CA SER A 208 -18.25 -2.74 1.99
C SER A 208 -19.46 -2.24 2.76
N LEU A 209 -19.57 -0.93 2.93
CA LEU A 209 -20.68 -0.34 3.67
C LEU A 209 -21.97 -0.26 2.83
N SER A 210 -21.86 0.03 1.54
CA SER A 210 -22.97 0.44 0.67
C SER A 210 -23.04 -0.30 -0.67
N HIS A 211 -21.96 -0.94 -1.12
CA HIS A 211 -21.89 -1.63 -2.42
C HIS A 211 -22.10 -3.14 -2.30
N THR A 212 -22.82 -3.73 -3.25
CA THR A 212 -22.99 -5.19 -3.34
C THR A 212 -21.82 -5.85 -4.08
N THR A 213 -21.76 -7.18 -4.05
CA THR A 213 -20.74 -7.98 -4.76
C THR A 213 -20.81 -7.84 -6.29
N GLU A 214 -21.96 -7.41 -6.83
CA GLU A 214 -22.09 -7.07 -8.27
C GLU A 214 -21.42 -5.73 -8.62
N GLU A 215 -21.13 -4.91 -7.61
CA GLU A 215 -20.55 -3.59 -7.77
C GLU A 215 -19.09 -3.53 -7.40
N LEU A 216 -18.73 -4.17 -6.29
CA LEU A 216 -17.40 -4.16 -5.71
C LEU A 216 -17.11 -5.51 -5.07
N VAL A 217 -15.90 -6.02 -5.31
CA VAL A 217 -15.39 -7.25 -4.68
C VAL A 217 -14.06 -6.93 -4.02
N PHE A 218 -13.93 -7.28 -2.75
CA PHE A 218 -12.67 -7.22 -2.03
C PHE A 218 -11.94 -8.55 -2.17
N GLU A 219 -10.68 -8.50 -2.59
CA GLU A 219 -9.82 -9.67 -2.74
C GLU A 219 -8.51 -9.45 -1.99
N TRP A 220 -7.96 -10.50 -1.41
CA TRP A 220 -6.64 -10.43 -0.83
C TRP A 220 -5.59 -10.17 -1.92
N ASP A 221 -4.58 -9.36 -1.62
CA ASP A 221 -3.45 -9.16 -2.52
C ASP A 221 -2.78 -10.50 -2.86
N PRO A 222 -2.54 -10.81 -4.15
CA PRO A 222 -2.06 -12.13 -4.57
C PRO A 222 -0.60 -12.40 -4.16
N ASP A 223 0.22 -11.36 -3.99
CA ASP A 223 1.64 -11.49 -3.66
C ASP A 223 1.84 -11.53 -2.16
N VAL A 224 1.23 -10.58 -1.44
CA VAL A 224 1.36 -10.48 0.03
C VAL A 224 -0.01 -10.17 0.61
N PRO A 225 -0.84 -11.16 0.96
CA PRO A 225 -2.19 -10.90 1.47
C PRO A 225 -2.18 -10.41 2.93
N LEU A 226 -1.42 -11.12 3.79
CA LEU A 226 -1.30 -10.85 5.21
C LEU A 226 0.16 -11.03 5.62
N ALA A 227 0.75 -9.99 6.21
CA ALA A 227 2.04 -10.06 6.88
C ALA A 227 1.84 -9.84 8.39
N VAL A 228 2.56 -10.58 9.21
CA VAL A 228 2.58 -10.40 10.66
C VAL A 228 4.03 -10.24 11.05
N ASP A 229 4.36 -9.19 11.80
CA ASP A 229 5.74 -8.98 12.26
C ASP A 229 6.15 -10.09 13.24
N ASP A 230 7.24 -10.81 12.93
CA ASP A 230 7.74 -11.92 13.74
C ASP A 230 8.23 -11.48 15.13
N ARG A 231 8.39 -10.18 15.36
CA ARG A 231 8.87 -9.59 16.62
C ARG A 231 7.73 -9.24 17.58
N ILE A 232 6.49 -9.57 17.24
CA ILE A 232 5.35 -9.33 18.12
C ILE A 232 5.45 -10.27 19.32
N GLU A 233 5.76 -9.71 20.48
CA GLU A 233 5.74 -10.39 21.76
C GLU A 233 4.54 -9.91 22.58
N LEU A 234 3.78 -10.87 23.09
CA LEU A 234 2.63 -10.62 23.96
C LEU A 234 2.98 -11.07 25.38
N PRO A 235 2.52 -10.36 26.42
CA PRO A 235 2.91 -10.66 27.80
C PRO A 235 2.32 -11.96 28.34
N GLN A 236 1.21 -12.42 27.78
CA GLN A 236 0.44 -13.57 28.31
C GLN A 236 0.09 -14.63 27.26
N GLN A 237 0.11 -14.29 25.98
CA GLN A 237 -0.32 -15.15 24.88
C GLN A 237 0.79 -15.27 23.83
N ASP A 238 0.67 -16.25 22.94
CA ASP A 238 1.54 -16.38 21.77
C ASP A 238 0.69 -16.43 20.49
N ILE A 239 1.19 -15.83 19.41
CA ILE A 239 0.57 -15.95 18.09
C ILE A 239 1.00 -17.28 17.48
N VAL A 240 0.08 -18.24 17.44
CA VAL A 240 0.39 -19.61 16.97
C VAL A 240 0.28 -19.73 15.45
N LYS A 241 -0.79 -19.18 14.85
CA LYS A 241 -1.08 -19.26 13.41
C LYS A 241 -1.89 -18.06 12.94
N ASN A 242 -1.71 -17.70 11.68
CA ASN A 242 -2.61 -16.82 10.93
C ASN A 242 -3.20 -17.58 9.73
N TYR A 243 -4.35 -17.14 9.27
CA TYR A 243 -5.01 -17.67 8.08
C TYR A 243 -5.76 -16.54 7.39
N THR A 244 -5.82 -16.60 6.07
CA THR A 244 -6.68 -15.73 5.25
C THR A 244 -7.85 -16.57 4.75
N SER A 245 -9.02 -15.96 4.64
CA SER A 245 -10.22 -16.58 4.08
C SER A 245 -10.92 -15.60 3.15
N ASP A 246 -11.63 -16.14 2.17
CA ASP A 246 -12.51 -15.35 1.30
C ASP A 246 -13.82 -15.02 2.04
N CYS A 247 -14.31 -13.79 1.84
CA CYS A 247 -15.60 -13.33 2.36
C CYS A 247 -16.79 -14.01 1.64
N SER A 248 -16.58 -14.59 0.46
CA SER A 248 -17.63 -15.25 -0.34
C SER A 248 -18.05 -16.65 0.17
N GLN A 249 -17.32 -17.23 1.13
CA GLN A 249 -17.50 -18.61 1.59
C GLN A 249 -18.17 -18.75 2.97
N LEU A 250 -18.98 -17.77 3.39
CA LEU A 250 -19.70 -17.79 4.68
C LEU A 250 -21.15 -18.25 4.55
#